data_AF-A0A7G1HS06-F1
#
_entry.id   AF-A0A7G1HS06-F1
#
_cell.length_a   1.000
_cell.length_b   1.000
_cell.length_c   1.000
_cell.angle_alpha   90.00
_cell.angle_beta   90.00
_cell.angle_gamma   90.00
#
_symmetry.space_group_name_H-M   'P 1'
#
loop_
_entity.id
_entity.type
_entity.pdbx_description
1 polymer ?
#
loop_
_entity_poly.entity_id
_entity_poly.type
_entity_poly.pdbx_seq_one_letter_code
_entity_poly.pdbx_strand_id
1 'polypeptide(L)'
;MNFYGMQKFMRVILLMVCFVCLGACKMGLMTYRNGYILDNEGVTVGNYANGYIFDNERNIRGYYSNGYIYDKNYNIIGNYANGYVKDGKMKELFE
;
A
#
# COMPACT_ATOMS: atom_id res chain seq x y z
N MET A 1 -5.45 31.67 -35.08
CA MET A 1 -5.99 30.44 -34.46
C MET A 1 -7.34 30.80 -33.87
N ASN A 2 -8.43 30.18 -34.32
CA ASN A 2 -9.79 30.62 -33.98
C ASN A 2 -10.17 30.18 -32.56
N PHE A 3 -11.09 30.90 -31.90
CA PHE A 3 -11.52 30.66 -30.51
C PHE A 3 -11.88 29.19 -30.24
N TYR A 4 -12.57 28.54 -31.18
CA TYR A 4 -12.90 27.12 -31.11
C TYR A 4 -11.66 26.20 -31.11
N GLY A 5 -10.63 26.55 -31.88
CA GLY A 5 -9.35 25.84 -31.89
C GLY A 5 -8.57 25.99 -30.59
N MET A 6 -8.61 27.18 -29.97
CA MET A 6 -8.00 27.42 -28.65
C MET A 6 -8.73 26.65 -27.54
N GLN A 7 -10.06 26.60 -27.57
CA GLN A 7 -10.84 25.80 -26.61
C GLN A 7 -10.59 24.30 -26.74
N LYS A 8 -10.48 23.78 -27.97
CA LYS A 8 -10.14 22.38 -28.22
C LYS A 8 -8.73 22.04 -27.71
N PHE A 9 -7.76 22.93 -27.92
CA PHE A 9 -6.39 22.77 -27.43
C PHE A 9 -6.31 22.77 -25.90
N MET A 10 -7.00 23.69 -25.24
CA MET A 10 -7.07 23.77 -23.78
C MET A 10 -7.72 22.53 -23.14
N ARG A 11 -8.76 21.97 -23.78
CA ARG A 11 -9.38 20.70 -23.34
C ARG A 11 -8.43 19.51 -23.47
N VAL A 12 -7.64 19.44 -24.56
CA VAL A 12 -6.67 18.36 -24.77
C VAL A 12 -5.55 18.43 -23.73
N ILE A 13 -5.04 19.63 -23.42
CA ILE A 13 -4.03 19.80 -22.37
C ILE A 13 -4.60 19.38 -21.02
N LEU A 14 -5.83 19.81 -20.67
CA LEU A 14 -6.47 19.42 -19.41
C LEU A 14 -6.62 17.90 -19.28
N LEU A 15 -7.00 17.22 -20.38
CA LEU A 15 -7.10 15.76 -20.40
C LEU A 15 -5.74 15.09 -20.23
N MET A 16 -4.69 15.60 -20.89
CA MET A 16 -3.32 15.08 -20.72
C MET A 16 -2.80 15.26 -19.29
N VAL A 17 -3.06 16.41 -18.66
CA VAL A 17 -2.71 16.66 -17.26
C VAL A 17 -3.45 15.71 -16.32
N CYS A 18 -4.75 15.46 -16.53
CA CYS A 18 -5.50 14.47 -15.75
C CYS A 18 -4.89 13.06 -15.86
N PHE A 19 -4.51 12.62 -17.06
CA PHE A 19 -3.88 11.31 -17.27
C PHE A 19 -2.53 11.17 -16.55
N VAL A 20 -1.71 12.24 -16.53
CA VAL A 20 -0.44 12.25 -15.79
C VAL A 20 -0.67 12.24 -14.27
N CYS A 21 -1.64 13.01 -13.77
CA CYS A 21 -1.97 13.05 -12.35
C CYS A 21 -2.54 11.72 -11.82
N LEU A 22 -3.35 11.02 -12.63
CA LEU A 22 -3.91 9.70 -12.27
C LEU A 22 -2.84 8.60 -12.18
N GLY A 23 -1.76 8.70 -12.96
CA GLY A 23 -0.67 7.71 -12.95
C GLY A 23 0.31 7.80 -11.79
N ALA A 24 0.33 8.92 -11.05
CA ALA A 24 1.34 9.19 -10.03
C ALA A 24 1.01 8.61 -8.63
N CYS A 25 -0.22 8.15 -8.38
CA CYS A 25 -0.60 7.59 -7.09
C CYS A 25 -0.44 6.06 -7.10
N LYS A 26 0.79 5.58 -6.88
CA LYS A 26 1.01 4.18 -6.51
C LYS A 26 0.71 4.03 -5.02
N MET A 27 -0.52 3.65 -4.68
CA MET A 27 -0.84 3.20 -3.33
C MET A 27 -0.25 1.80 -3.14
N GLY A 28 0.82 1.69 -2.34
CA GLY A 28 1.47 0.41 -2.04
C GLY A 28 0.55 -0.47 -1.23
N LEU A 29 -0.15 -1.40 -1.89
CA LEU A 29 -1.10 -2.30 -1.27
C LEU A 29 -0.39 -3.59 -0.83
N MET A 30 -0.28 -3.81 0.48
CA MET A 30 0.17 -5.10 1.02
C MET A 30 -1.02 -6.04 1.21
N THR A 31 -0.81 -7.32 0.93
CA THR A 31 -1.84 -8.35 1.05
C THR A 31 -1.41 -9.49 1.96
N TYR A 32 -2.38 -10.13 2.60
CA TYR A 32 -2.14 -11.34 3.37
C TYR A 32 -2.78 -12.54 2.67
N ARG A 33 -2.02 -13.62 2.51
CA ARG A 33 -2.50 -14.87 1.92
C ARG A 33 -1.87 -16.07 2.62
N ASN A 34 -2.68 -16.92 3.25
CA ASN A 34 -2.27 -18.20 3.83
C ASN A 34 -1.06 -18.12 4.79
N GLY A 35 -1.00 -17.09 5.65
CA GLY A 35 0.13 -16.90 6.55
C GLY A 35 1.23 -16.00 6.00
N TYR A 36 1.23 -15.70 4.70
CA TYR A 36 2.24 -14.88 4.05
C TYR A 36 1.77 -13.45 3.87
N ILE A 37 2.72 -12.53 3.98
CA ILE A 37 2.55 -11.09 3.73
C ILE A 37 3.26 -10.80 2.41
N LEU A 38 2.50 -10.27 1.46
CA LEU A 38 2.96 -9.96 0.12
C LEU A 38 2.96 -8.45 -0.08
N ASP A 39 4.01 -7.95 -0.72
CA ASP A 39 4.05 -6.57 -1.17
C ASP A 39 3.10 -6.32 -2.35
N ASN A 40 3.15 -5.12 -2.90
CA ASN A 40 2.33 -4.69 -4.03
C ASN A 40 2.71 -5.38 -5.36
N GLU A 41 3.87 -6.03 -5.44
CA GLU A 41 4.31 -6.83 -6.58
C GLU A 41 3.96 -8.31 -6.42
N GLY A 42 3.43 -8.70 -5.25
CA GLY A 42 3.11 -10.09 -4.93
C GLY A 42 4.31 -10.88 -4.44
N VAL A 43 5.41 -10.23 -4.07
CA VAL A 43 6.59 -10.86 -3.48
C VAL A 43 6.35 -11.03 -1.98
N THR A 44 6.72 -12.21 -1.46
CA THR A 44 6.63 -12.46 -0.02
C THR A 44 7.71 -11.68 0.73
N VAL A 45 7.28 -10.78 1.62
CA VAL A 45 8.17 -9.95 2.45
C VAL A 45 8.22 -10.43 3.90
N GLY A 46 7.30 -11.32 4.29
CA GLY A 46 7.26 -11.87 5.62
C GLY A 46 6.12 -12.85 5.82
N ASN A 47 5.97 -13.29 7.07
CA ASN A 47 4.90 -14.19 7.47
C ASN A 47 4.24 -13.73 8.76
N TYR A 48 2.96 -14.00 8.89
CA TYR A 48 2.22 -13.87 10.14
C TYR A 48 1.94 -15.25 10.72
N ALA A 49 2.21 -15.42 12.01
CA ALA A 49 1.87 -16.64 12.74
C ALA A 49 1.62 -16.31 14.22
N ASN A 50 0.53 -16.83 14.78
CA ASN A 50 0.21 -16.75 16.21
C ASN A 50 0.23 -15.33 16.80
N GLY A 51 -0.25 -14.32 16.08
CA GLY A 51 -0.22 -12.93 16.54
C GLY A 51 1.05 -12.16 16.20
N TYR A 52 2.10 -12.82 15.70
CA TYR A 52 3.39 -12.21 15.39
C TYR A 52 3.57 -12.04 13.89
N ILE A 53 4.21 -10.93 13.51
CA ILE A 53 4.66 -10.64 12.16
C ILE A 53 6.17 -10.83 12.12
N PHE A 54 6.63 -11.65 11.20
CA PHE A 54 8.03 -11.99 10.98
C PHE A 54 8.49 -11.51 9.61
N ASP A 55 9.76 -11.11 9.51
CA ASP A 55 10.43 -10.97 8.22
C ASP A 55 10.86 -12.34 7.66
N ASN A 56 11.45 -12.33 6.47
CA ASN A 56 11.97 -13.54 5.82
C ASN A 56 13.12 -14.22 6.59
N GLU A 57 13.77 -13.51 7.52
CA GLU A 57 14.81 -14.04 8.42
C GLU A 57 14.24 -14.60 9.73
N ARG A 58 12.92 -14.58 9.89
CA ARG A 58 12.17 -14.99 11.09
C ARG A 58 12.40 -14.09 12.31
N ASN A 59 12.85 -12.86 12.11
CA ASN A 59 12.85 -11.85 13.17
C ASN A 59 11.43 -11.29 13.34
N ILE A 60 10.99 -11.12 14.58
CA ILE A 60 9.74 -10.40 14.86
C ILE A 60 9.91 -8.96 14.38
N ARG A 61 8.96 -8.47 13.59
CA ARG A 61 8.87 -7.07 13.13
C ARG A 61 7.70 -6.33 13.76
N GLY A 62 6.64 -7.04 14.11
CA GLY A 62 5.48 -6.44 14.74
C GLY A 62 4.48 -7.48 15.20
N TYR A 63 3.28 -7.01 15.51
CA TYR A 63 2.20 -7.85 16.02
C TYR A 63 0.91 -7.56 15.27
N TYR A 64 0.02 -8.54 15.26
CA TYR A 64 -1.34 -8.37 14.77
C TYR A 64 -2.34 -8.85 15.81
N SER A 65 -3.34 -8.03 16.10
CA SER A 65 -4.41 -8.37 17.04
C SER A 65 -5.68 -7.58 16.73
N ASN A 66 -6.82 -8.27 16.70
CA ASN A 66 -8.16 -7.67 16.54
C ASN A 66 -8.31 -6.73 15.33
N GLY A 67 -7.69 -7.06 14.20
CA GLY A 67 -7.75 -6.21 12.99
C GLY A 67 -6.71 -5.09 12.97
N TYR A 68 -5.89 -4.93 14.00
CA TYR A 68 -4.84 -3.91 14.09
C TYR A 68 -3.46 -4.53 13.92
N ILE A 69 -2.57 -3.78 13.28
CA ILE A 69 -1.16 -4.10 13.11
C ILE A 69 -0.36 -3.14 13.97
N TYR A 70 0.56 -3.71 14.74
CA TYR A 70 1.38 -3.01 15.72
C TYR A 70 2.86 -3.11 15.37
N ASP A 71 3.63 -2.07 15.64
CA ASP A 71 5.09 -2.14 15.66
C ASP A 71 5.60 -2.90 16.90
N LYS A 72 6.93 -3.02 17.04
CA LYS A 72 7.58 -3.64 18.22
C LYS A 72 7.26 -2.94 19.55
N ASN A 73 6.89 -1.67 19.49
CA ASN A 73 6.57 -0.83 20.64
C ASN A 73 5.06 -0.80 20.94
N TYR A 74 4.26 -1.63 20.26
CA TYR A 74 2.80 -1.69 20.39
C TYR A 74 2.06 -0.41 19.95
N ASN A 75 2.66 0.39 19.07
CA ASN A 75 1.93 1.46 18.39
C ASN A 75 1.18 0.88 17.18
N ILE A 76 -0.05 1.34 16.97
CA ILE A 76 -0.83 0.98 15.78
C ILE A 76 -0.21 1.64 14.56
N ILE A 77 0.17 0.83 13.56
CA ILE A 77 0.79 1.28 12.32
C ILE A 77 -0.04 0.96 11.07
N GLY A 78 -1.14 0.23 11.25
CA GLY A 78 -2.05 -0.14 10.18
C GLY A 78 -3.20 -1.00 10.67
N ASN A 79 -4.15 -1.24 9.79
CA ASN A 79 -5.31 -2.08 10.01
C ASN A 79 -5.39 -3.16 8.95
N TYR A 80 -5.73 -4.38 9.34
CA TYR A 80 -6.00 -5.45 8.40
C TYR A 80 -7.50 -5.69 8.28
N ALA A 81 -8.02 -5.61 7.05
CA ALA A 81 -9.42 -5.87 6.76
C ALA A 81 -9.58 -6.49 5.37
N ASN A 82 -10.39 -7.55 5.28
CA ASN A 82 -10.78 -8.19 4.02
C ASN A 82 -9.60 -8.65 3.13
N GLY A 83 -8.52 -9.17 3.71
CA GLY A 83 -7.34 -9.60 2.93
C GLY A 83 -6.29 -8.52 2.68
N TYR A 84 -6.60 -7.27 3.04
CA TYR A 84 -5.78 -6.11 2.73
C TYR A 84 -5.33 -5.37 3.99
N VAL A 85 -4.13 -4.83 3.90
CA VAL A 85 -3.61 -3.87 4.89
C VAL A 85 -4.06 -2.48 4.46
N LYS A 86 -4.89 -1.86 5.29
CA LYS A 86 -5.31 -0.48 5.20
C LYS A 86 -4.41 0.35 6.12
N ASP A 87 -3.94 1.48 5.59
CA ASP A 87 -3.06 2.43 6.25
C ASP A 87 -1.57 2.02 6.33
N GLY A 88 -0.79 2.61 5.41
CA GLY A 88 0.35 3.48 5.73
C GLY A 88 1.72 2.84 5.92
N LYS A 89 1.95 2.20 7.06
CA LYS A 89 3.31 2.03 7.60
C LYS A 89 3.76 0.59 7.72
N MET A 90 2.92 -0.37 7.35
CA MET A 90 3.33 -1.78 7.42
C MET A 90 4.57 -2.08 6.59
N LYS A 91 4.81 -1.32 5.50
CA LYS A 91 6.06 -1.43 4.73
C LYS A 91 7.30 -1.12 5.57
N GLU A 92 7.23 -0.17 6.49
CA GLU A 92 8.32 0.21 7.41
C GLU A 92 8.73 -0.94 8.34
N LEU A 93 7.90 -1.98 8.51
CA LEU A 93 8.29 -3.18 9.26
C LEU A 93 9.37 -4.01 8.56
N PHE A 94 9.42 -3.94 7.24
CA PHE A 94 10.23 -4.82 6.38
C PHE A 94 11.36 -4.07 5.66
N GLU A 95 11.46 -2.76 5.85
CA GLU A 95 12.61 -1.93 5.45
C GLU A 95 13.66 -1.87 6.56
#